data_AF-A0A699TAT6-F1
#
_entry.id   AF-A0A699TAT6-F1
#
_cell.length_a   1.000
_cell.length_b   1.000
_cell.length_c   1.000
_cell.angle_alpha   90.00
_cell.angle_beta   90.00
_cell.angle_gamma   90.00
#
_symmetry.space_group_name_H-M   'P 1'
#
loop_
_entity.id
_entity.type
_entity.pdbx_description
1 polymer ?
#
loop_
_entity_poly.entity_id
_entity_poly.type
_entity_poly.pdbx_seq_one_letter_code
_entity_poly.pdbx_strand_id
1 'polypeptide(L)'
;MTPSTIATITTSGEAPIPPPIIPSIILENLPTFNSAFRFEERLRLLETSFSEYIQTNQFADVVSAILDIVHQYMDQQIKEAALVEAYKVDKAILDTYGDSTILKRRREDDNQEGPSAGPNRGSKRQKEGGEQASASTLYL
;
A
#
# COMPACT_ATOMS: atom_id res chain seq x y z
N MET A 1 -45.22 -35.93 49.38
CA MET A 1 -44.62 -35.99 48.03
C MET A 1 -44.25 -37.43 47.75
N THR A 2 -44.52 -37.93 46.56
CA THR A 2 -44.17 -39.29 46.14
C THR A 2 -42.71 -39.32 45.68
N PRO A 3 -41.86 -40.20 46.24
CA PRO A 3 -40.48 -40.34 45.79
C PRO A 3 -40.43 -40.97 44.38
N SER A 4 -39.53 -40.48 43.51
CA SER A 4 -39.30 -41.04 42.17
C SER A 4 -38.13 -42.01 42.17
N THR A 5 -38.30 -43.15 41.50
CA THR A 5 -37.32 -44.24 41.39
C THR A 5 -36.75 -44.30 39.98
N ILE A 6 -35.43 -44.15 39.81
CA ILE A 6 -34.72 -44.34 38.54
C ILE A 6 -34.05 -45.73 38.58
N ALA A 7 -34.31 -46.57 37.58
CA ALA A 7 -33.72 -47.91 37.49
C ALA A 7 -32.53 -47.93 36.52
N THR A 8 -31.41 -48.51 36.93
CA THR A 8 -30.22 -48.74 36.09
C THR A 8 -30.17 -50.21 35.67
N ILE A 9 -30.04 -50.50 34.38
CA ILE A 9 -29.97 -51.86 33.83
C ILE A 9 -28.52 -52.17 33.42
N THR A 10 -27.88 -53.12 34.11
CA THR A 10 -26.51 -53.57 33.81
C THR A 10 -26.57 -54.84 32.97
N THR A 11 -26.20 -54.78 31.70
CA THR A 11 -26.12 -55.96 30.81
C THR A 11 -24.72 -56.55 30.86
N SER A 12 -24.50 -57.49 31.78
CA SER A 12 -23.41 -58.45 31.77
C SER A 12 -24.02 -59.82 32.09
N GLY A 13 -23.57 -60.89 31.44
CA GLY A 13 -24.23 -62.22 31.38
C GLY A 13 -24.39 -63.00 32.70
N GLU A 14 -24.31 -62.34 33.85
CA GLU A 14 -24.65 -62.84 35.18
C GLU A 14 -26.16 -62.65 35.45
N ALA A 15 -26.75 -63.43 36.37
CA ALA A 15 -28.15 -63.31 36.72
C ALA A 15 -28.54 -61.84 37.06
N PRO A 16 -29.71 -61.33 36.60
CA PRO A 16 -30.08 -59.94 36.84
C PRO A 16 -30.15 -59.63 38.34
N ILE A 17 -29.18 -58.85 38.84
CA ILE A 17 -29.19 -58.35 40.21
C ILE A 17 -30.08 -57.11 40.21
N PRO A 18 -31.11 -57.01 41.07
CA PRO A 18 -31.93 -55.80 41.13
C PRO A 18 -31.03 -54.59 41.45
N PRO A 19 -31.15 -53.46 40.71
CA PRO A 19 -30.32 -52.30 40.95
C PRO A 19 -30.51 -51.79 42.39
N PRO A 20 -29.45 -51.34 43.06
CA PRO A 20 -29.56 -50.80 44.40
C PRO A 20 -30.54 -49.63 44.40
N ILE A 21 -31.58 -49.72 45.22
CA ILE A 21 -32.59 -48.68 45.39
C ILE A 21 -31.95 -47.57 46.21
N ILE A 22 -31.40 -46.55 45.54
CA ILE A 22 -30.89 -45.35 46.20
C ILE A 22 -32.09 -44.44 46.48
N PRO A 23 -32.47 -44.21 47.75
CA PRO A 23 -33.63 -43.38 48.06
C PRO A 23 -33.34 -41.91 47.70
N SER A 24 -34.29 -41.25 47.02
CA SER A 24 -34.16 -39.89 46.47
C SER A 24 -33.81 -38.82 47.51
N ILE A 25 -34.14 -39.06 48.78
CA ILE A 25 -33.72 -38.25 49.95
C ILE A 25 -32.20 -38.05 50.03
N ILE A 26 -31.38 -38.95 49.50
CA ILE A 26 -29.91 -38.80 49.49
C ILE A 26 -29.46 -37.83 48.39
N LEU A 27 -30.17 -37.79 47.26
CA LEU A 27 -29.89 -36.87 46.15
C LEU A 27 -30.41 -35.46 46.43
N GLU A 28 -31.53 -35.34 47.14
CA GLU A 28 -32.12 -34.05 47.54
C GLU A 28 -31.24 -33.26 48.52
N ASN A 29 -30.40 -33.95 49.31
CA ASN A 29 -29.48 -33.34 50.27
C ASN A 29 -28.07 -33.07 49.70
N LEU A 30 -27.82 -33.38 48.43
CA LEU A 30 -26.53 -33.12 47.82
C LEU A 30 -26.43 -31.64 47.45
N PRO A 31 -25.40 -30.88 47.89
CA PRO A 31 -25.15 -29.58 47.32
C PRO A 31 -25.05 -29.74 45.80
N THR A 32 -25.83 -28.96 45.05
CA THR A 32 -25.84 -29.04 43.58
C THR A 32 -24.39 -29.07 43.10
N PHE A 33 -24.02 -30.05 42.27
CA PHE A 33 -22.64 -30.30 41.82
C PHE A 33 -21.88 -29.02 41.44
N ASN A 34 -22.59 -28.09 40.77
CA ASN A 34 -22.11 -26.76 40.40
C ASN A 34 -21.62 -25.92 41.61
N SER A 35 -22.36 -25.93 42.72
CA SER A 35 -22.02 -25.23 43.96
C SER A 35 -20.92 -25.93 44.77
N ALA A 36 -20.93 -27.26 44.85
CA ALA A 36 -19.92 -28.01 45.60
C ALA A 36 -18.50 -27.79 45.03
N PHE A 37 -18.42 -27.56 43.72
CA PHE A 37 -17.16 -27.28 43.04
C PHE A 37 -16.87 -25.78 42.84
N ARG A 38 -17.77 -24.88 43.29
CA ARG A 38 -17.66 -23.43 43.05
C ARG A 38 -17.38 -23.11 41.58
N PHE A 39 -18.04 -23.83 40.66
CA PHE A 39 -17.69 -23.80 39.24
C PHE A 39 -17.84 -22.38 38.67
N GLU A 40 -18.85 -21.64 39.11
CA GLU A 40 -19.08 -20.23 38.73
C GLU A 40 -17.90 -19.31 39.08
N GLU A 41 -17.36 -19.44 40.30
CA GLU A 41 -16.22 -18.64 40.74
C GLU A 41 -14.95 -19.02 39.97
N ARG A 42 -14.77 -20.30 39.68
CA ARG A 42 -13.63 -20.81 38.88
C ARG A 42 -13.73 -20.36 37.43
N LEU A 43 -14.92 -20.38 36.84
CA LEU A 43 -15.16 -19.90 35.48
C LEU A 43 -14.86 -18.41 35.36
N ARG A 44 -15.34 -17.61 36.33
CA ARG A 44 -15.07 -16.17 36.38
C ARG A 44 -13.57 -15.86 36.53
N LEU A 45 -12.85 -16.59 37.38
CA LEU A 45 -11.40 -16.45 37.53
C LEU A 45 -10.65 -16.82 36.25
N LEU A 46 -11.09 -17.88 35.58
CA LEU A 46 -10.50 -18.33 34.31
C LEU A 46 -10.69 -17.27 33.21
N GLU A 47 -11.90 -16.73 33.07
CA GLU A 47 -12.20 -15.66 32.12
C GLU A 47 -11.38 -14.39 32.40
N THR A 48 -11.24 -14.02 33.68
CA THR A 48 -10.37 -12.91 34.10
C THR A 48 -8.92 -13.17 33.72
N SER A 49 -8.40 -14.37 33.96
CA SER A 49 -7.01 -14.73 33.63
C SER A 49 -6.73 -14.71 32.12
N PHE A 50 -7.68 -15.15 31.30
CA PHE A 50 -7.58 -15.06 29.85
C PHE A 50 -7.63 -13.60 29.39
N SER A 51 -8.49 -12.78 29.97
CA SER A 51 -8.58 -11.35 29.63
C SER A 51 -7.29 -10.60 29.98
N GLU A 52 -6.69 -10.85 31.15
CA GLU A 52 -5.42 -10.24 31.56
C GLU A 52 -4.26 -10.68 30.64
N TYR A 53 -4.23 -11.96 30.26
CA TYR A 53 -3.26 -12.50 29.31
C TYR A 53 -3.38 -11.89 27.90
N ILE A 54 -4.60 -11.65 27.41
CA ILE A 54 -4.83 -11.05 26.09
C ILE A 54 -4.65 -9.51 26.11
N GLN A 55 -4.99 -8.83 27.20
CA GLN A 55 -4.83 -7.37 27.33
C GLN A 55 -3.38 -6.93 27.53
N THR A 56 -2.53 -7.76 28.12
CA THR A 56 -1.10 -7.47 28.30
C THR A 56 -0.25 -7.77 27.06
N ASN A 57 -0.89 -8.06 25.92
CA ASN A 57 -0.20 -8.46 24.70
C ASN A 57 0.41 -7.23 23.99
N GLN A 58 1.50 -6.72 24.58
CA GLN A 58 2.41 -5.70 24.03
C GLN A 58 2.88 -6.00 22.60
N PHE A 59 2.63 -7.22 22.12
CA PHE A 59 2.79 -7.61 20.73
C PHE A 59 2.02 -6.71 19.75
N ALA A 60 0.83 -6.20 20.07
CA ALA A 60 0.10 -5.34 19.14
C ALA A 60 0.86 -4.03 18.85
N ASP A 61 1.39 -3.39 19.89
CA ASP A 61 2.18 -2.17 19.78
C ASP A 61 3.54 -2.43 19.12
N VAL A 62 4.22 -3.52 19.51
CA VAL A 62 5.52 -3.90 18.92
C VAL A 62 5.37 -4.27 17.43
N VAL A 63 4.33 -5.03 17.06
CA VAL A 63 4.05 -5.38 15.66
C VAL A 63 3.71 -4.13 14.85
N SER A 64 2.95 -3.19 15.42
CA SER A 64 2.64 -1.92 14.76
C SER A 64 3.90 -1.08 14.56
N ALA A 65 4.76 -0.96 15.56
CA ALA A 65 6.03 -0.24 15.45
C ALA A 65 6.97 -0.86 14.40
N ILE A 66 7.03 -2.19 14.31
CA ILE A 66 7.80 -2.88 13.27
C ILE A 66 7.23 -2.57 11.88
N LEU A 67 5.91 -2.60 11.72
CA LEU A 67 5.26 -2.30 10.45
C LEU A 67 5.53 -0.85 10.00
N ASP A 68 5.47 0.11 10.93
CA ASP A 68 5.79 1.52 10.67
C ASP A 68 7.25 1.71 10.22
N ILE A 69 8.21 1.05 10.89
CA ILE A 69 9.63 1.11 10.50
C ILE A 69 9.82 0.58 9.07
N VAL A 70 9.17 -0.54 8.74
CA VAL A 70 9.26 -1.12 7.39
C VAL A 70 8.68 -0.17 6.34
N HIS A 71 7.50 0.40 6.58
CA HIS A 71 6.91 1.37 5.65
C HIS A 71 7.82 2.59 5.45
N GLN A 72 8.34 3.17 6.54
CA GLN A 72 9.24 4.33 6.45
C GLN A 72 10.51 4.02 5.66
N TYR A 73 11.09 2.84 5.84
CA TYR A 73 12.26 2.40 5.08
C TYR A 73 11.97 2.28 3.58
N MET A 74 10.82 1.69 3.22
CA MET A 74 10.43 1.53 1.82
C MET A 74 10.22 2.88 1.13
N ASP A 75 9.54 3.82 1.81
CA ASP A 75 9.34 5.17 1.30
C ASP A 75 10.68 5.91 1.10
N GLN A 76 11.60 5.76 2.06
CA GLN A 76 12.93 6.36 1.97
C GLN A 76 13.73 5.79 0.79
N GLN A 77 13.72 4.47 0.59
CA GLN A 77 14.39 3.82 -0.53
C GLN A 77 13.86 4.29 -1.89
N ILE A 78 12.55 4.43 -2.03
CA ILE A 78 11.92 4.92 -3.27
C ILE A 78 12.31 6.37 -3.52
N LYS A 79 12.30 7.21 -2.48
CA LYS A 79 12.69 8.62 -2.59
C LYS A 79 14.15 8.77 -3.00
N GLU A 80 15.07 8.05 -2.37
CA GLU A 80 16.50 8.10 -2.72
C GLU A 80 16.74 7.61 -4.14
N ALA A 81 16.09 6.52 -4.56
CA ALA A 81 16.18 6.02 -5.94
C ALA A 81 15.72 7.07 -6.96
N ALA A 82 14.61 7.75 -6.69
CA ALA A 82 14.09 8.82 -7.55
C ALA A 82 15.05 10.02 -7.63
N LEU A 83 15.67 10.40 -6.51
CA LEU A 83 16.67 11.49 -6.50
C LEU A 83 17.93 11.12 -7.29
N VAL A 84 18.41 9.88 -7.15
CA VAL A 84 19.56 9.38 -7.92
C VAL A 84 19.28 9.38 -9.41
N GLU A 85 18.08 8.96 -9.82
CA GLU A 85 17.69 8.98 -11.24
C GLU A 85 17.59 10.40 -11.78
N ALA A 86 16.93 11.30 -11.04
CA ALA A 86 16.82 12.71 -11.42
C ALA A 86 18.21 13.36 -11.59
N TYR A 87 19.12 13.13 -10.64
CA TYR A 87 20.50 13.63 -10.71
C TYR A 87 21.25 13.10 -11.95
N LYS A 88 21.05 11.81 -12.29
CA LYS A 88 21.67 11.21 -13.47
C LYS A 88 21.17 11.85 -14.76
N VAL A 89 19.87 12.15 -14.84
CA VAL A 89 19.26 12.85 -15.98
C VAL A 89 19.82 14.28 -16.08
N ASP A 90 19.84 15.03 -14.98
CA ASP A 90 20.36 16.40 -14.94
C ASP A 90 21.83 16.46 -15.39
N LYS A 91 22.64 15.50 -14.93
CA LYS A 91 24.03 15.37 -15.37
C LYS A 91 24.13 15.15 -16.88
N ALA A 92 23.32 14.24 -17.44
CA ALA A 92 23.31 13.97 -18.87
C ALA A 92 22.91 15.21 -19.70
N ILE A 93 21.94 15.99 -19.22
CA ILE A 93 21.54 17.26 -19.84
C ILE A 93 22.70 18.25 -19.84
N LEU A 94 23.40 18.40 -18.71
CA LEU A 94 24.52 19.33 -18.58
C LEU A 94 25.71 18.93 -19.47
N ASP A 95 26.05 17.63 -19.52
CA ASP A 95 27.10 17.09 -20.37
C ASP A 95 26.81 17.39 -21.86
N THR A 96 25.56 17.22 -22.30
CA THR A 96 25.12 17.52 -23.68
C THR A 96 25.19 19.02 -24.00
N TYR A 97 24.86 19.89 -23.03
CA TYR A 97 24.95 21.35 -23.20
C TYR A 97 26.42 21.82 -23.27
N GLY A 98 27.31 21.25 -22.47
CA GLY A 98 28.76 21.48 -22.54
C GLY A 98 29.31 21.22 -23.94
N ASP A 99 28.96 20.09 -24.55
CA ASP A 99 29.33 19.76 -25.93
C ASP A 99 28.72 20.72 -26.96
N SER A 100 27.50 21.21 -26.71
CA SER A 100 26.83 22.20 -27.58
C SER A 100 27.50 23.58 -27.56
N THR A 101 28.10 23.99 -26.43
CA THR A 101 28.87 25.26 -26.36
C THR A 101 30.21 25.20 -27.11
N ILE A 102 30.79 24.00 -27.29
CA ILE A 102 31.97 23.77 -28.13
C ILE A 102 31.57 23.80 -29.63
N LEU A 103 30.43 23.21 -30.00
CA LEU A 103 29.90 23.23 -31.37
C LEU A 103 29.41 24.62 -31.82
N LYS A 104 28.96 25.49 -30.92
CA LYS A 104 28.56 26.88 -31.27
C LYS A 104 29.73 27.80 -31.63
N ARG A 105 30.91 27.61 -31.02
CA ARG A 105 32.10 28.43 -31.35
C ARG A 105 32.71 28.16 -32.73
N ARG A 106 32.27 27.13 -33.46
CA ARG A 106 32.70 26.85 -34.86
C ARG A 106 31.82 27.49 -35.94
N ARG A 107 30.93 28.44 -35.59
CA ARG A 107 30.19 29.23 -36.60
C ARG A 107 30.57 30.71 -36.64
N GLU A 108 31.25 31.24 -35.63
CA GLU A 108 31.75 32.63 -35.67
C GLU A 108 33.10 32.79 -36.39
N ASP A 109 33.90 31.73 -36.57
CA ASP A 109 35.19 31.81 -37.29
C ASP A 109 35.06 31.68 -38.82
N ASP A 110 33.86 31.40 -39.35
CA ASP A 110 33.59 31.29 -40.79
C ASP A 110 33.10 32.61 -41.43
N ASN A 111 33.13 33.73 -40.71
CA ASN A 111 32.80 35.07 -41.24
C ASN A 111 34.06 35.86 -41.67
N GLN A 112 34.99 35.22 -42.37
CA GLN A 112 36.03 35.95 -43.12
C GLN A 112 35.42 36.51 -44.41
N GLU A 113 34.83 37.69 -44.29
CA GLU A 113 34.40 38.52 -45.42
C GLU A 113 35.62 39.11 -46.18
N GLY A 114 35.81 38.68 -47.44
CA GLY A 114 36.51 39.43 -48.51
C GLY A 114 37.44 38.59 -49.41
N PRO A 115 37.58 38.88 -50.74
CA PRO A 115 37.27 40.14 -51.39
C PRO A 115 36.11 40.07 -52.41
N SER A 116 35.26 41.08 -52.36
CA SER A 116 34.32 41.44 -53.41
C SER A 116 35.08 41.93 -54.66
N ALA A 117 34.90 41.23 -55.79
CA ALA A 117 35.26 41.69 -57.13
C ALA A 117 34.21 41.15 -58.13
N GLY A 118 33.29 42.02 -58.56
CA GLY A 118 32.09 41.64 -59.34
C GLY A 118 32.32 41.41 -60.84
N PRO A 119 31.26 41.02 -61.57
CA PRO A 119 31.15 41.37 -62.98
C PRO A 119 29.89 42.21 -63.26
N ASN A 120 30.13 43.49 -63.57
CA ASN A 120 29.18 44.40 -64.21
C ASN A 120 28.68 43.80 -65.54
N ARG A 121 27.43 43.34 -65.56
CA ARG A 121 26.69 43.09 -66.80
C ARG A 121 25.31 43.69 -66.70
N GLY A 122 25.25 45.00 -66.96
CA GLY A 122 24.01 45.67 -67.31
C GLY A 122 23.34 45.00 -68.51
N SER A 123 22.03 44.85 -68.45
CA SER A 123 21.19 44.84 -69.64
C SER A 123 19.90 45.57 -69.30
N LYS A 124 19.96 46.91 -69.47
CA LYS A 124 18.76 47.71 -69.65
C LYS A 124 18.14 47.32 -70.99
N ARG A 125 16.92 46.79 -70.98
CA ARG A 125 15.98 46.99 -72.07
C ARG A 125 14.66 47.49 -71.50
N GLN A 126 14.24 48.60 -72.08
CA GLN A 126 13.11 49.45 -71.74
C GLN A 126 11.77 48.79 -72.08
N LYS A 127 10.74 49.16 -71.28
CA LYS A 127 9.37 49.62 -71.63
C LYS A 127 8.63 48.81 -72.73
N GLU A 128 7.40 48.36 -72.53
CA GLU A 128 6.21 49.20 -72.35
C GLU A 128 4.94 48.33 -72.32
N GLY A 129 3.90 48.79 -71.61
CA GLY A 129 2.51 48.54 -72.00
C GLY A 129 1.71 47.60 -71.11
N GLY A 130 0.89 48.16 -70.22
CA GLY A 130 -0.20 47.42 -69.59
C GLY A 130 -0.59 47.89 -68.20
N GLU A 131 -0.88 49.19 -68.06
CA GLU A 131 -1.72 49.68 -66.96
C GLU A 131 -3.13 49.05 -67.09
N GLN A 132 -3.87 49.01 -65.98
CA GLN A 132 -5.32 48.74 -65.77
C GLN A 132 -5.51 47.55 -64.80
N ALA A 133 -6.21 47.64 -63.69
CA ALA A 133 -6.79 48.74 -62.93
C ALA A 133 -7.15 48.13 -61.56
N SER A 134 -7.11 48.94 -60.51
CA SER A 134 -7.58 48.58 -59.17
C SER A 134 -9.10 48.42 -59.11
N ALA A 135 -9.59 47.47 -58.32
CA ALA A 135 -10.83 47.55 -57.51
C ALA A 135 -10.87 46.33 -56.56
N SER A 136 -10.65 46.49 -55.24
CA SER A 136 -11.67 46.67 -54.17
C SER A 136 -12.59 45.43 -54.05
N THR A 137 -12.73 44.71 -52.93
CA THR A 137 -13.21 45.06 -51.57
C THR A 137 -13.00 43.83 -50.66
N LEU A 138 -12.47 43.92 -49.42
CA LEU A 138 -13.09 44.23 -48.12
C LEU A 138 -14.07 43.18 -47.56
N TYR A 139 -13.77 42.77 -46.31
CA TYR A 139 -14.40 41.82 -45.37
C TYR A 139 -15.92 41.62 -45.40
N LEU A 140 -16.36 40.34 -45.32
CA LEU A 140 -16.99 39.70 -44.15
C LEU A 140 -17.01 38.17 -44.32
#